data_AF-B1PL26-F1
#
_entry.id   AF-B1PL26-F1
#
_cell.length_a   1.000
_cell.length_b   1.000
_cell.length_c   1.000
_cell.angle_alpha   90.00
_cell.angle_beta   90.00
_cell.angle_gamma   90.00
#
_symmetry.space_group_name_H-M   'P 1'
#
loop_
_entity.id
_entity.type
_entity.pdbx_description
1 polymer ?
#
loop_
_entity_poly.entity_id
_entity_poly.type
_entity_poly.pdbx_seq_one_letter_code
_entity_poly.pdbx_strand_id
1 'polypeptide(L)'
;YAMSELGLNASAKFKKSARTVGDVLGKYHPHGDIACYEAMVLMAQPFSYRYPLVDGQGNWGAPDDPKSFAAMRYTESRLSKYSELLLS
;
A
#
# COMPACT_ATOMS: atom_id res chain seq x y z
N TYR A 1 -5.56 0.04 -8.34
CA TYR A 1 -6.81 0.71 -8.78
C TYR A 1 -7.42 1.60 -7.69
N ALA A 2 -7.93 1.07 -6.56
CA ALA A 2 -8.60 1.88 -5.53
C ALA A 2 -7.80 3.10 -5.03
N MET A 3 -6.46 2.98 -4.91
CA MET A 3 -5.60 4.12 -4.56
C MET A 3 -5.65 5.26 -5.59
N SER A 4 -5.77 4.93 -6.89
CA SER A 4 -5.89 5.91 -7.97
C SER A 4 -7.21 6.68 -7.84
N GLU A 5 -8.32 5.97 -7.65
CA GLU A 5 -9.65 6.54 -7.41
C GLU A 5 -9.69 7.46 -6.17
N LEU A 6 -8.89 7.13 -5.15
CA LEU A 6 -8.72 7.96 -3.95
C LEU A 6 -7.81 9.18 -4.15
N GLY A 7 -7.28 9.38 -5.36
CA GLY A 7 -6.34 10.45 -5.70
C GLY A 7 -4.97 10.28 -5.04
N LEU A 8 -4.56 9.06 -4.69
CA LEU A 8 -3.28 8.77 -4.04
C LEU A 8 -2.17 8.51 -5.07
N ASN A 9 -2.01 9.39 -6.05
CA ASN A 9 -0.90 9.34 -7.00
C ASN A 9 0.44 9.68 -6.33
N ALA A 10 1.55 9.61 -7.08
CA ALA A 10 2.89 9.81 -6.55
C ALA A 10 3.19 11.24 -6.07
N SER A 11 2.42 12.25 -6.50
CA SER A 11 2.55 13.64 -6.05
C SER A 11 1.64 13.97 -4.85
N ALA A 12 0.67 13.12 -4.55
CA ALA A 12 -0.24 13.29 -3.43
C ALA A 12 0.45 13.13 -2.08
N LYS A 13 -0.18 13.68 -1.04
CA LYS A 13 0.18 13.40 0.36
C LYS A 13 -0.15 11.95 0.70
N PHE A 14 0.66 11.37 1.59
CA PHE A 14 0.37 10.06 2.17
C PHE A 14 -0.96 10.09 2.94
N LYS A 15 -1.70 8.99 2.91
CA LYS A 15 -2.88 8.77 3.75
C LYS A 15 -2.74 7.43 4.48
N LYS A 16 -3.37 7.32 5.65
CA LYS A 16 -3.39 6.08 6.44
C LYS A 16 -3.81 4.89 5.59
N SER A 17 -3.04 3.80 5.64
CA SER A 17 -3.27 2.61 4.81
C SER A 17 -4.63 1.95 5.11
N ALA A 18 -5.13 2.07 6.34
CA ALA A 18 -6.48 1.64 6.70
C ALA A 18 -7.58 2.23 5.80
N ARG A 19 -7.43 3.48 5.32
CA ARG A 19 -8.39 4.08 4.40
C ARG A 19 -8.40 3.38 3.04
N THR A 20 -7.22 3.09 2.50
CA THR A 20 -7.07 2.35 1.25
C THR A 20 -7.64 0.94 1.37
N VAL A 21 -7.31 0.22 2.45
CA VAL A 21 -7.81 -1.14 2.70
C VAL A 21 -9.34 -1.13 2.81
N GLY A 22 -9.93 -0.22 3.59
CA GLY A 22 -11.38 -0.09 3.72
C GLY A 22 -12.08 0.12 2.37
N ASP A 23 -11.55 1.00 1.52
CA ASP A 23 -12.09 1.23 0.17
C ASP A 23 -11.97 0.00 -0.73
N VAL A 24 -10.86 -0.75 -0.66
CA VAL A 24 -10.69 -1.99 -1.44
C VAL A 24 -11.71 -3.04 -1.00
N LEU A 25 -11.88 -3.25 0.30
CA LEU A 25 -12.80 -4.24 0.83
C LEU A 25 -14.26 -3.90 0.53
N GLY A 26 -14.63 -2.63 0.69
CA GLY A 26 -16.00 -2.17 0.47
C GLY A 26 -16.43 -2.10 -1.00
N LYS A 27 -15.48 -2.01 -1.94
CA LYS A 27 -15.79 -1.80 -3.36
C LYS A 27 -15.43 -2.97 -4.28
N TYR A 28 -14.31 -3.64 -4.04
CA TYR A 28 -13.71 -4.53 -5.05
C TYR A 28 -13.33 -5.91 -4.55
N HIS A 29 -13.01 -6.07 -3.27
CA HIS A 29 -12.43 -7.31 -2.76
C HIS A 29 -13.04 -7.73 -1.41
N PRO A 30 -14.17 -8.46 -1.39
CA PRO A 30 -14.93 -8.78 -0.18
C PRO A 30 -14.30 -9.94 0.63
N HIS A 31 -13.05 -9.75 1.06
CA HIS A 31 -12.28 -10.71 1.84
C HIS A 31 -11.66 -10.05 3.09
N GLY A 32 -10.73 -10.73 3.76
CA GLY A 32 -10.12 -10.24 5.00
C GLY A 32 -9.23 -9.00 4.79
N ASP A 33 -9.28 -8.08 5.75
CA ASP A 33 -8.45 -6.88 5.81
C ASP A 33 -6.96 -7.20 5.95
N ILE A 34 -6.62 -8.21 6.76
CA ILE A 34 -5.24 -8.67 6.96
C ILE A 34 -4.63 -9.09 5.63
N ALA A 35 -5.31 -9.94 4.84
CA ALA A 35 -4.80 -10.42 3.56
C ALA A 35 -4.60 -9.27 2.55
N CYS A 36 -5.55 -8.32 2.51
CA CYS A 36 -5.42 -7.13 1.67
C CYS A 36 -4.22 -6.26 2.08
N TYR A 37 -4.02 -6.05 3.39
CA TYR A 37 -2.95 -5.21 3.89
C TYR A 37 -1.57 -5.87 3.75
N GLU A 38 -1.45 -7.17 3.99
CA GLU A 38 -0.20 -7.91 3.76
C GLU A 38 0.26 -7.82 2.31
N ALA A 39 -0.67 -7.95 1.35
CA ALA A 39 -0.36 -7.74 -0.07
C ALA A 39 0.10 -6.30 -0.36
N MET A 40 -0.54 -5.31 0.30
CA MET A 40 -0.13 -3.90 0.19
C MET A 40 1.27 -3.65 0.74
N VAL A 41 1.61 -4.27 1.88
CA VAL A 41 2.95 -4.20 2.48
C VAL A 41 4.00 -4.78 1.54
N LEU A 42 3.73 -5.94 0.95
CA LEU A 42 4.65 -6.58 0.01
C LEU A 42 4.97 -5.66 -1.18
N MET A 43 3.95 -4.99 -1.73
CA MET A 43 4.10 -4.03 -2.85
C MET A 43 4.84 -2.74 -2.48
N ALA A 44 5.01 -2.45 -1.19
CA ALA A 44 5.70 -1.27 -0.68
C ALA A 44 7.16 -1.54 -0.26
N GLN A 45 7.51 -2.80 -0.02
CA GLN A 45 8.84 -3.19 0.44
C GLN A 45 9.85 -3.22 -0.72
N PRO A 46 10.89 -2.35 -0.72
CA PRO A 46 11.88 -2.32 -1.81
C PRO A 46 12.79 -3.55 -1.86
N PHE A 47 12.85 -4.33 -0.78
CA PHE A 47 13.56 -5.61 -0.72
C PHE A 47 12.71 -6.79 -1.20
N SER A 48 11.38 -6.64 -1.27
CA SER A 48 10.45 -7.66 -1.75
C SER A 48 10.04 -7.43 -3.20
N TYR A 49 9.84 -6.17 -3.60
CA TYR A 49 9.49 -5.77 -4.96
C TYR A 49 10.66 -5.04 -5.63
N ARG A 50 11.06 -5.51 -6.82
CA ARG A 50 12.13 -4.87 -7.60
C ARG A 50 11.80 -3.43 -7.99
N TYR A 51 10.53 -3.17 -8.30
CA TYR A 51 9.95 -1.86 -8.57
C TYR A 51 8.66 -1.73 -7.75
N PRO A 52 8.73 -1.20 -6.51
CA PRO A 52 7.57 -1.07 -5.63
C PRO A 52 6.45 -0.28 -6.29
N LEU A 53 5.21 -0.73 -6.07
CA LEU A 53 4.00 -0.08 -6.59
C LEU A 53 3.40 0.93 -5.59
N VAL A 54 3.75 0.77 -4.32
CA VAL A 54 3.30 1.61 -3.21
C VAL A 54 4.51 2.26 -2.58
N ASP A 55 4.43 3.56 -2.33
CA ASP A 55 5.36 4.25 -1.44
C ASP A 55 4.72 4.31 -0.05
N GLY A 56 5.50 3.96 0.98
CA GLY A 56 5.04 3.91 2.36
C GLY A 56 5.84 4.84 3.29
N GLN A 57 5.16 5.42 4.29
CA GLN A 57 5.76 6.05 5.48
C GLN A 57 5.39 5.27 6.75
N GLY A 58 6.31 5.23 7.71
CA GLY A 58 6.22 4.42 8.93
C GLY A 58 7.03 3.13 8.86
N ASN A 59 6.75 2.18 9.75
CA ASN A 59 7.41 0.86 9.72
C ASN A 59 6.70 -0.09 8.73
N TRP A 60 7.34 -0.37 7.61
CA TRP A 60 6.87 -1.30 6.56
C TRP A 60 7.65 -2.63 6.56
N GLY A 61 8.28 -2.98 7.68
CA GLY A 61 9.14 -4.16 7.79
C GLY A 61 10.58 -3.88 7.38
N ALA A 62 11.45 -4.86 7.64
CA ALA A 62 12.87 -4.80 7.33
C ALA A 62 13.29 -6.03 6.50
N PRO A 63 14.41 -5.99 5.76
CA PRO A 63 14.89 -7.15 5.01
C PRO A 63 15.07 -8.41 5.87
N ASP A 64 15.53 -8.21 7.11
CA ASP A 64 15.86 -9.27 8.07
C ASP A 64 14.61 -9.94 8.64
N ASP A 65 13.53 -9.16 8.82
CA ASP A 65 12.20 -9.63 9.21
C ASP A 65 11.12 -8.88 8.43
N PRO A 66 10.76 -9.36 7.22
CA PRO A 66 9.77 -8.73 6.36
C PRO A 66 8.37 -8.66 6.98
N LYS A 67 8.06 -9.51 7.97
CA LYS A 67 6.75 -9.54 8.64
C LYS A 67 6.66 -8.59 9.83
N SER A 68 7.77 -7.98 10.24
CA SER A 68 7.81 -6.98 11.31
C SER A 68 7.35 -5.59 10.85
N PHE A 69 6.19 -5.51 10.19
CA PHE A 69 5.59 -4.25 9.76
C PHE A 69 4.54 -3.76 10.76
N ALA A 70 4.36 -2.45 10.86
CA ALA A 70 3.32 -1.87 11.71
C ALA A 70 1.92 -2.08 11.12
N ALA A 71 0.91 -2.12 11.99
CA ALA A 71 -0.49 -2.24 11.57
C ALA A 71 -0.94 -1.06 10.68
N MET A 72 -1.90 -1.31 9.78
CA MET A 72 -2.44 -0.35 8.78
C MET A 72 -2.99 0.96 9.35
N ARG A 73 -3.28 1.02 10.65
CA ARG A 73 -3.71 2.23 11.35
C ARG A 73 -2.56 3.20 11.65
N TYR A 74 -1.31 2.75 11.57
CA TYR A 74 -0.13 3.57 11.84
C TYR A 74 0.60 3.96 10.55
N THR A 75 0.72 3.03 9.61
CA THR A 75 1.37 3.26 8.32
C THR A 75 0.55 4.17 7.40
N GLU A 76 1.26 4.87 6.54
CA GLU A 76 0.66 5.73 5.53
C GLU A 76 1.23 5.40 4.15
N SER A 77 0.41 5.54 3.13
CA SER A 77 0.72 5.05 1.79
C SER A 77 0.21 5.98 0.71
N ARG A 78 0.92 5.97 -0.42
CA ARG A 78 0.49 6.49 -1.73
C ARG A 78 1.04 5.59 -2.83
N LEU A 79 0.61 5.79 -4.07
CA LEU A 79 1.20 5.07 -5.20
C LEU A 79 2.62 5.57 -5.47
N SER A 80 3.51 4.66 -5.82
CA SER A 80 4.84 5.03 -6.31
C SER A 80 4.74 5.63 -7.72
N LYS A 81 5.80 6.34 -8.15
CA LYS A 81 5.88 6.82 -9.54
C LYS A 81 5.81 5.69 -10.57
N TYR A 82 6.32 4.51 -10.23
CA TYR A 82 6.32 3.37 -11.14
C TYR A 82 4.90 2.88 -11.47
N SER A 83 3.97 3.01 -10.52
CA SER A 83 2.58 2.62 -10.70
C SER A 83 1.83 3.42 -11.78
N GLU A 84 2.34 4.59 -12.19
CA GLU A 84 1.75 5.38 -13.29
C GLU A 84 1.72 4.58 -14.60
N LEU A 85 2.68 3.65 -14.80
CA LEU A 85 2.74 2.77 -15.98
C LEU A 85 1.58 1.77 -16.07
N LEU A 86 0.87 1.52 -14.96
CA LEU A 86 -0.22 0.53 -14.87
C LEU A 86 -1.61 1.17 -14.79
N LEU A 87 -1.67 2.50 -14.72
CA LEU A 87 -2.89 3.25 -14.42
C LEU A 87 -3.29 4.21 -15.54
N SER A 88 -2.67 4.06 -16.72
CA SER A 88 -3.00 4.76 -17.96
C SER A 88 -4.36 4.35 -18.51
#